data_AF-A0A9X4HHT7-F1
#
_entry.id   AF-A0A9X4HHT7-F1
#
_cell.length_a   1.000
_cell.length_b   1.000
_cell.length_c   1.000
_cell.angle_alpha   90.00
_cell.angle_beta   90.00
_cell.angle_gamma   90.00
#
_symmetry.space_group_name_H-M   'P 1'
#
loop_
_entity.id
_entity.type
_entity.pdbx_description
1 polymer ?
#
loop_
_entity_poly.entity_id
_entity_poly.type
_entity_poly.pdbx_seq_one_letter_code
_entity_poly.pdbx_strand_id
1 'polypeptide(L)'
;MNHDAYPDNYIRGILNGVKSIAMVGASPVNVRPSYFAFKYLMQRGYDMIPVNPGHVGKELLGKPFVASLSDIGRPVDMIDIFRNSSHIMPVVEEALTLDPLPKVIWMQLGARDDAAAGKAESVGIKVVMNRCPKIEYGRLSSEISWMGVNSRTLSSKRAPAPTQGMRLSLNRMSVGGGNTAASDRAAKNKSEQS
;
A
#
# COMPACT_ATOMS: atom_id res chain seq x y z
N MET A 1 -10.33 12.47 -3.45
CA MET A 1 -10.76 11.39 -4.39
C MET A 1 -11.90 10.59 -3.71
N ASN A 2 -12.72 9.75 -4.37
CA ASN A 2 -13.76 8.96 -3.64
C ASN A 2 -13.23 7.65 -3.02
N HIS A 3 -11.98 7.29 -3.33
CA HIS A 3 -11.19 6.21 -2.72
C HIS A 3 -11.74 4.77 -2.85
N ASP A 4 -12.77 4.55 -3.68
CA ASP A 4 -13.32 3.21 -3.95
C ASP A 4 -12.47 2.44 -4.97
N ALA A 5 -11.92 3.15 -5.94
CA ALA A 5 -11.04 2.63 -6.97
C ALA A 5 -9.83 3.56 -7.19
N TYR A 6 -8.69 2.96 -7.55
CA TYR A 6 -7.48 3.69 -7.90
C TYR A 6 -7.01 3.26 -9.28
N PRO A 7 -6.74 4.21 -10.18
CA PRO A 7 -6.07 3.90 -11.44
C PRO A 7 -4.71 3.24 -11.21
N ASP A 8 -4.37 2.24 -12.02
CA ASP A 8 -3.11 1.50 -11.86
C ASP A 8 -1.87 2.39 -11.99
N ASN A 9 -1.93 3.43 -12.82
CA ASN A 9 -0.86 4.42 -12.93
C ASN A 9 -0.67 5.25 -11.65
N TYR A 10 -1.75 5.53 -10.90
CA TYR A 10 -1.66 6.22 -9.61
C TYR A 10 -0.91 5.37 -8.59
N ILE A 11 -1.34 4.11 -8.42
CA ILE A 11 -0.69 3.17 -7.48
C ILE A 11 0.76 2.89 -7.90
N ARG A 12 0.99 2.62 -9.18
CA ARG A 12 2.34 2.43 -9.74
C ARG A 12 3.23 3.64 -9.50
N GLY A 13 2.70 4.85 -9.73
CA GLY A 13 3.43 6.10 -9.52
C GLY A 13 3.86 6.28 -8.06
N ILE A 14 2.98 5.94 -7.12
CA ILE A 14 3.29 5.94 -5.68
C ILE A 14 4.40 4.93 -5.37
N LEU A 15 4.21 3.66 -5.71
CA LEU A 15 5.15 2.59 -5.36
C LEU A 15 6.53 2.74 -6.04
N ASN A 16 6.59 3.38 -7.22
CA ASN A 16 7.87 3.73 -7.85
C ASN A 16 8.54 4.96 -7.20
N GLY A 17 7.75 5.94 -6.74
CA GLY A 17 8.26 7.21 -6.22
C GLY A 17 8.68 7.17 -4.75
N VAL A 18 8.11 6.25 -3.97
CA VAL A 18 8.40 6.06 -2.54
C VAL A 18 9.67 5.22 -2.35
N LYS A 19 10.54 5.65 -1.43
CA LYS A 19 11.76 4.94 -1.02
C LYS A 19 11.71 4.52 0.45
N SER A 20 11.24 5.39 1.34
CA SER A 20 11.09 5.10 2.78
C SER A 20 9.63 4.95 3.21
N ILE A 21 9.36 3.95 4.05
CA ILE A 21 8.01 3.62 4.51
C ILE A 21 8.01 3.45 6.03
N ALA A 22 7.24 4.29 6.73
CA ALA A 22 6.95 4.11 8.15
C ALA A 22 5.67 3.29 8.32
N MET A 23 5.78 2.10 8.91
CA MET A 23 4.66 1.21 9.14
C MET A 23 4.14 1.37 10.57
N VAL A 24 2.99 2.05 10.71
CA VAL A 24 2.32 2.26 11.99
C VAL A 24 1.48 1.04 12.36
N GLY A 25 1.74 0.47 13.53
CA GLY A 25 1.13 -0.80 13.95
C GLY A 25 1.90 -2.03 13.48
N ALA A 26 3.19 -1.88 13.16
CA ALA A 26 4.07 -3.01 12.89
C ALA A 26 4.12 -3.98 14.09
N SER A 27 4.19 -5.29 13.83
CA SER A 27 4.26 -6.33 14.85
C SER A 27 5.39 -7.32 14.55
N PRO A 28 6.17 -7.75 15.57
CA PRO A 28 7.20 -8.78 15.42
C PRO A 28 6.63 -10.20 15.32
N VAL A 29 5.32 -10.37 15.56
CA VAL A 29 4.66 -11.67 15.54
C VAL A 29 4.47 -12.14 14.10
N ASN A 30 5.12 -13.26 13.74
CA ASN A 30 5.19 -13.75 12.36
C ASN A 30 3.86 -14.17 11.74
N VAL A 31 2.79 -14.39 12.52
CA VAL A 31 1.44 -14.68 12.01
C VAL A 31 0.62 -13.43 11.70
N ARG A 32 1.10 -12.23 12.09
CA ARG A 32 0.37 -10.98 11.87
C ARG A 32 0.56 -10.49 10.42
N PRO A 33 -0.49 -9.97 9.75
CA PRO A 33 -0.37 -9.42 8.40
C PRO A 33 0.70 -8.33 8.26
N SER A 34 0.88 -7.48 9.27
CA SER A 34 1.89 -6.42 9.26
C SER A 34 3.32 -6.97 9.16
N TYR A 35 3.62 -8.11 9.82
CA TYR A 35 4.93 -8.76 9.71
C TYR A 35 5.24 -9.17 8.26
N PHE A 36 4.28 -9.80 7.58
CA PHE A 36 4.45 -10.24 6.19
C PHE A 36 4.57 -9.08 5.21
N ALA A 37 3.76 -8.04 5.37
CA ALA A 37 3.83 -6.84 4.54
C ALA A 37 5.19 -6.14 4.72
N PHE A 38 5.64 -5.97 5.97
CA PHE A 38 6.93 -5.37 6.29
C PHE A 38 8.09 -6.15 5.66
N LYS A 39 8.14 -7.47 5.89
CA LYS A 39 9.15 -8.36 5.32
C LYS A 39 9.19 -8.26 3.79
N TYR A 40 8.03 -8.30 3.15
CA TYR A 40 7.91 -8.28 1.70
C TYR A 40 8.43 -6.96 1.12
N LEU A 41 7.99 -5.82 1.66
CA LEU A 41 8.42 -4.50 1.18
C LEU A 41 9.93 -4.30 1.42
N MET A 42 10.44 -4.72 2.58
CA MET A 42 11.89 -4.68 2.86
C MET A 42 12.68 -5.49 1.81
N GLN A 43 12.21 -6.69 1.45
CA GLN A 43 12.83 -7.53 0.41
C GLN A 43 12.74 -6.94 -1.01
N ARG A 44 11.86 -5.96 -1.24
CA ARG A 44 11.77 -5.21 -2.51
C ARG A 44 12.58 -3.91 -2.48
N GLY A 45 13.39 -3.71 -1.43
CA GLY A 45 14.34 -2.61 -1.33
C GLY A 45 13.73 -1.30 -0.84
N TYR A 46 12.54 -1.31 -0.26
CA TYR A 46 12.04 -0.16 0.49
C TYR A 46 12.78 -0.06 1.83
N ASP A 47 13.08 1.16 2.23
CA ASP A 47 13.63 1.43 3.55
C ASP A 47 12.49 1.48 4.58
N MET A 48 12.28 0.34 5.23
CA MET A 48 11.17 0.13 6.16
C MET A 48 11.52 0.57 7.58
N ILE A 49 10.58 1.27 8.23
CA ILE A 49 10.68 1.79 9.60
C ILE A 49 9.48 1.28 10.41
N PRO A 50 9.66 0.45 11.44
CA PRO A 50 8.55 -0.08 12.23
C PRO A 50 8.15 0.89 13.35
N VAL A 51 6.89 1.34 13.37
CA VAL A 51 6.36 2.25 14.38
C VAL A 51 5.34 1.53 15.25
N ASN A 52 5.68 1.34 16.53
CA ASN A 52 4.78 0.78 17.53
C ASN A 52 5.31 1.04 18.96
N PRO A 53 4.62 1.84 19.78
CA PRO A 53 5.08 2.17 21.14
C PRO A 53 5.16 0.94 22.05
N GLY A 54 4.33 -0.09 21.83
CA GLY A 54 4.34 -1.32 22.61
C GLY A 54 5.54 -2.25 22.32
N HIS A 55 6.39 -1.91 21.36
CA HIS A 55 7.54 -2.72 20.95
C HIS A 55 8.87 -1.97 20.93
N VAL A 56 8.91 -0.75 21.47
CA VAL A 56 10.15 0.01 21.68
C VAL A 56 11.16 -0.84 22.48
N GLY A 57 12.43 -0.79 22.07
CA GLY A 57 13.50 -1.63 22.62
C GLY A 57 13.58 -3.04 22.01
N LYS A 58 12.68 -3.38 21.08
CA LYS A 58 12.79 -4.59 20.24
C LYS A 58 13.14 -4.20 18.80
N GLU A 59 13.34 -5.23 17.99
CA GLU A 59 13.58 -5.08 16.56
C GLU A 59 12.62 -5.94 15.74
N LEU A 60 12.31 -5.49 14.52
CA LEU A 60 11.61 -6.24 13.50
C LEU A 60 12.57 -6.43 12.31
N LEU A 61 13.04 -7.67 12.12
CA LEU A 61 13.94 -8.03 11.01
C LEU A 61 15.21 -7.15 10.94
N GLY A 62 15.79 -6.85 12.10
CA GLY A 62 16.99 -6.00 12.22
C GLY A 62 16.71 -4.49 12.10
N LYS A 63 15.44 -4.06 12.13
CA LYS A 63 15.04 -2.65 12.19
C LYS A 63 14.50 -2.33 13.59
N PRO A 64 15.05 -1.32 14.30
CA PRO A 64 14.57 -0.95 15.63
C PRO A 64 13.18 -0.32 15.57
N PHE A 65 12.34 -0.62 16.55
CA PHE A 65 11.04 0.03 16.70
C PHE A 65 11.18 1.45 17.24
N VAL A 66 10.41 2.37 16.65
CA VAL A 66 10.17 3.71 17.20
C VAL A 66 8.76 3.79 17.82
N ALA A 67 8.57 4.70 18.77
CA ALA A 67 7.28 4.81 19.47
C ALA A 67 6.24 5.56 18.64
N SER A 68 6.68 6.62 17.96
CA SER A 68 5.85 7.54 17.20
C SER A 68 6.49 7.89 15.83
N LEU A 69 5.75 8.57 14.96
CA LEU A 69 6.30 9.08 13.69
C LEU A 69 7.34 10.18 13.94
N SER A 70 7.14 10.97 15.00
CA SER A 70 8.03 12.07 15.37
C SER A 70 9.42 11.58 15.80
N ASP A 71 9.51 10.37 16.35
CA ASP A 71 10.77 9.75 16.79
C ASP A 71 11.67 9.26 15.65
N ILE A 72 11.21 9.30 14.39
CA ILE A 72 11.97 8.79 13.25
C ILE A 72 13.21 9.64 12.96
N GLY A 73 13.16 10.95 13.27
CA GLY A 73 14.30 11.86 13.16
C GLY A 73 14.80 12.12 11.73
N ARG A 74 14.06 11.70 10.70
CA ARG A 74 14.39 11.90 9.28
C ARG A 74 13.14 11.87 8.39
N PRO A 75 13.22 12.41 7.16
CA PRO A 75 12.12 12.38 6.21
C PRO A 75 11.62 10.96 5.87
N VAL A 76 10.29 10.81 5.75
CA VAL A 76 9.62 9.58 5.33
C VAL A 76 8.73 9.85 4.13
N ASP A 77 8.82 9.03 3.08
CA ASP A 77 8.02 9.22 1.87
C ASP A 77 6.56 8.76 2.04
N MET A 78 6.34 7.64 2.75
CA MET A 78 5.02 7.03 2.91
C MET A 78 4.75 6.56 4.35
N ILE A 79 3.57 6.87 4.87
CA ILE A 79 3.05 6.31 6.12
C ILE A 79 2.07 5.17 5.79
N ASP A 80 2.36 3.95 6.23
CA ASP A 80 1.53 2.75 6.02
C ASP A 80 0.84 2.33 7.34
N ILE A 81 -0.49 2.42 7.39
CA ILE A 81 -1.27 2.32 8.62
C ILE A 81 -1.94 0.94 8.73
N PHE A 82 -1.47 0.13 9.70
CA PHE A 82 -2.03 -1.18 10.09
C PHE A 82 -2.93 -1.11 11.33
N ARG A 83 -3.45 0.08 11.64
CA ARG A 83 -4.37 0.30 12.76
C ARG A 83 -5.82 0.37 12.28
N ASN A 84 -6.72 0.05 13.20
CA ASN A 84 -8.16 0.19 13.06
C ASN A 84 -8.57 1.65 12.78
N SER A 85 -9.70 1.85 12.09
CA SER A 85 -10.14 3.17 11.60
C SER A 85 -10.17 4.28 12.65
N SER A 86 -10.53 3.96 13.89
CA SER A 86 -10.55 4.91 15.02
C SER A 86 -9.19 5.52 15.36
N HIS A 87 -8.08 4.92 14.90
CA HIS A 87 -6.72 5.41 15.10
C HIS A 87 -6.13 6.05 13.84
N ILE A 88 -6.85 6.13 12.73
CA ILE A 88 -6.32 6.71 11.49
C ILE A 88 -6.17 8.21 11.65
N MET A 89 -7.22 8.94 12.05
CA MET A 89 -7.16 10.39 12.21
C MET A 89 -5.99 10.85 13.09
N PRO A 90 -5.75 10.31 14.30
CA PRO A 90 -4.59 10.70 15.10
C PRO A 90 -3.24 10.47 14.41
N VAL A 91 -3.10 9.38 13.65
CA VAL A 91 -1.86 9.09 12.89
C VAL A 91 -1.69 10.07 11.73
N VAL A 92 -2.79 10.45 11.06
CA VAL A 92 -2.77 11.47 10.01
C VAL A 92 -2.40 12.83 10.61
N GLU A 93 -2.96 13.20 11.76
CA GLU A 93 -2.62 14.43 12.45
C GLU A 93 -1.14 14.49 12.83
N GLU A 94 -0.59 13.40 13.35
CA GLU A 94 0.85 13.31 13.61
C GLU A 94 1.67 13.38 12.32
N ALA A 95 1.24 12.71 11.24
CA ALA A 95 1.94 12.76 9.95
C ALA A 95 2.01 14.19 9.39
N LEU A 96 1.02 15.04 9.71
CA LEU A 96 0.95 16.44 9.30
C LEU A 96 1.85 17.37 10.11
N THR A 97 2.40 16.92 11.25
CA THR A 97 3.39 17.69 12.01
C THR A 97 4.83 17.42 11.57
N LEU A 98 5.04 16.41 10.72
CA LEU A 98 6.37 16.06 10.22
C LEU A 98 6.89 17.11 9.23
N ASP A 99 8.19 17.38 9.31
CA ASP A 99 8.90 18.23 8.36
C ASP A 99 10.13 17.48 7.80
N PRO A 100 10.18 17.19 6.48
CA PRO A 100 9.15 17.46 5.48
C PRO A 100 7.94 16.52 5.60
N LEU A 101 6.79 16.99 5.12
CA LEU A 101 5.57 16.19 5.05
C LEU A 101 5.77 14.91 4.22
N PRO A 102 5.14 13.78 4.62
CA PRO A 102 5.15 12.59 3.80
C PRO A 102 4.39 12.82 2.50
N LYS A 103 4.83 12.16 1.42
CA LYS A 103 4.18 12.29 0.10
C LYS A 103 2.89 11.48 0.03
N VAL A 104 2.78 10.44 0.86
CA VAL A 104 1.72 9.44 0.77
C VAL A 104 1.28 8.98 2.16
N ILE A 105 -0.04 8.89 2.37
CA ILE A 105 -0.65 8.12 3.45
C ILE A 105 -1.37 6.92 2.85
N TRP A 106 -1.05 5.73 3.35
CA TRP A 106 -1.57 4.47 2.87
C TRP A 106 -2.28 3.74 4.01
N MET A 107 -3.57 3.49 3.86
CA MET A 107 -4.40 2.78 4.84
C MET A 107 -4.66 1.35 4.35
N GLN A 108 -4.35 0.37 5.20
CA GLN A 108 -4.43 -1.06 4.86
C GLN A 108 -5.85 -1.55 4.59
N LEU A 109 -5.95 -2.82 4.19
CA LEU A 109 -7.23 -3.50 4.02
C LEU A 109 -8.11 -3.40 5.29
N GLY A 110 -9.36 -3.00 5.11
CA GLY A 110 -10.31 -2.78 6.19
C GLY A 110 -10.12 -1.45 6.96
N ALA A 111 -9.10 -0.66 6.64
CA ALA A 111 -8.87 0.66 7.19
C ALA A 111 -9.35 1.73 6.20
N ARG A 112 -10.39 2.48 6.59
CA ARG A 112 -10.95 3.62 5.85
C ARG A 112 -11.37 4.71 6.82
N ASP A 113 -11.00 5.95 6.50
CA ASP A 113 -11.45 7.17 7.16
C ASP A 113 -11.42 8.33 6.14
N ASP A 114 -12.60 8.67 5.61
CA ASP A 114 -12.75 9.68 4.57
C ASP A 114 -12.44 11.10 5.08
N ALA A 115 -12.66 11.37 6.37
CA ALA A 115 -12.34 12.67 6.96
C ALA A 115 -10.82 12.85 7.08
N ALA A 116 -10.12 11.81 7.53
CA ALA A 116 -8.66 11.81 7.60
C ALA A 116 -8.03 11.88 6.19
N ALA A 117 -8.62 11.20 5.21
CA ALA A 117 -8.23 11.31 3.81
C ALA A 117 -8.35 12.76 3.29
N GLY A 118 -9.51 13.40 3.48
CA GLY A 118 -9.72 14.79 3.07
C GLY A 118 -8.76 15.77 3.75
N LYS A 119 -8.44 15.54 5.03
CA LYS A 119 -7.46 16.35 5.77
C LYS A 119 -6.06 16.25 5.15
N ALA A 120 -5.60 15.03 4.85
CA ALA A 120 -4.30 14.81 4.21
C ALA A 120 -4.26 15.36 2.77
N GLU A 121 -5.32 15.14 1.98
CA GLU A 121 -5.41 15.63 0.61
C GLU A 121 -5.37 17.17 0.54
N SER A 122 -5.92 17.87 1.54
CA SER A 122 -5.97 19.35 1.57
C SER A 122 -4.59 20.01 1.62
N VAL A 123 -3.56 19.28 2.06
CA VAL A 123 -2.16 19.74 2.07
C VAL A 123 -1.31 19.07 0.98
N GLY A 124 -1.94 18.40 0.01
CA GLY A 124 -1.27 17.81 -1.15
C GLY A 124 -0.70 16.40 -0.94
N ILE A 125 -1.00 15.74 0.18
CA ILE A 125 -0.59 14.35 0.43
C ILE A 125 -1.47 13.41 -0.38
N LYS A 126 -0.85 12.45 -1.09
CA LYS A 126 -1.59 11.40 -1.80
C LYS A 126 -2.15 10.39 -0.81
N VAL A 127 -3.41 10.02 -0.96
CA VAL A 127 -4.06 9.03 -0.09
C VAL A 127 -4.41 7.77 -0.88
N VAL A 128 -4.17 6.62 -0.26
CA VAL A 128 -4.69 5.31 -0.68
C VAL A 128 -5.35 4.66 0.53
N MET A 129 -6.58 4.17 0.38
CA MET A 129 -7.35 3.50 1.43
C MET A 129 -7.79 2.11 1.01
N ASN A 130 -7.96 1.23 2.00
CA ASN A 130 -8.43 -0.15 1.81
C ASN A 130 -7.65 -0.90 0.71
N ARG A 131 -6.31 -0.79 0.74
CA ARG A 131 -5.40 -1.51 -0.17
C ARG A 131 -4.18 -2.01 0.59
N CYS A 132 -3.57 -3.11 0.14
CA CYS A 132 -2.31 -3.57 0.69
C CYS A 132 -1.17 -3.31 -0.31
N PRO A 133 -0.09 -2.57 0.03
CA PRO A 133 1.03 -2.32 -0.87
C PRO A 133 1.68 -3.60 -1.37
N LYS A 134 1.76 -4.66 -0.54
CA LYS A 134 2.25 -5.99 -0.96
C LYS A 134 1.40 -6.58 -2.10
N ILE A 135 0.08 -6.53 -1.97
CA ILE A 135 -0.85 -7.09 -2.97
C ILE A 135 -0.79 -6.25 -4.25
N GLU A 136 -0.85 -4.92 -4.12
CA GLU A 136 -0.77 -4.01 -5.26
C GLU A 136 0.58 -4.11 -5.98
N TYR A 137 1.68 -4.20 -5.25
CA TYR A 137 3.00 -4.43 -5.83
C TYR A 137 3.01 -5.75 -6.60
N GLY A 138 2.63 -6.86 -5.97
CA GLY A 138 2.64 -8.18 -6.61
C GLY A 138 1.75 -8.25 -7.86
N ARG A 139 0.63 -7.52 -7.86
CA ARG A 139 -0.27 -7.37 -9.00
C ARG A 139 0.41 -6.58 -10.13
N LEU A 140 0.95 -5.41 -9.84
CA LEU A 140 1.52 -4.50 -10.85
C LEU A 140 2.91 -4.92 -11.34
N SER A 141 3.67 -5.68 -10.56
CA SER A 141 4.96 -6.28 -10.96
C SER A 141 4.79 -7.60 -11.74
N SER A 142 3.54 -8.10 -11.83
CA SER A 142 3.19 -9.43 -12.36
C SER A 142 3.82 -10.60 -11.62
N GLU A 143 4.25 -10.43 -10.37
CA GLU A 143 4.72 -11.55 -9.52
C GLU A 143 3.63 -12.58 -9.32
N ILE A 144 2.40 -12.12 -9.08
CA ILE A 144 1.28 -13.03 -8.85
C ILE A 144 0.83 -13.74 -10.14
N SER A 145 1.16 -13.19 -11.32
CA SER A 145 0.92 -13.87 -12.61
C SER A 145 1.74 -15.15 -12.74
N TRP A 146 2.97 -15.16 -12.23
CA TRP A 146 3.79 -16.37 -12.18
C TRP A 146 3.18 -17.46 -11.30
N MET A 147 2.37 -17.06 -10.31
CA MET A 147 1.63 -17.96 -9.43
C MET A 147 0.22 -18.30 -9.96
N GLY A 148 -0.10 -17.93 -11.21
CA GLY A 148 -1.41 -18.21 -11.83
C GLY A 148 -2.55 -17.27 -11.43
N VAL A 149 -2.27 -16.20 -10.69
CA VAL A 149 -3.29 -15.22 -10.26
C VAL A 149 -3.43 -14.11 -11.30
N ASN A 150 -4.68 -13.73 -11.60
CA ASN A 150 -4.97 -12.65 -12.55
C ASN A 150 -4.42 -11.29 -12.05
N SER A 151 -3.39 -10.78 -12.73
CA SER A 151 -2.76 -9.49 -12.44
C SER A 151 -3.39 -8.31 -13.19
N ARG A 152 -4.33 -8.59 -14.11
CA ARG A 152 -4.88 -7.62 -15.09
C ARG A 152 -3.81 -6.97 -15.98
N THR A 153 -2.62 -7.56 -16.06
CA THR A 153 -1.50 -7.05 -16.88
C THR A 153 -1.33 -7.92 -18.12
N LEU A 154 -1.54 -7.34 -19.31
CA LEU A 154 -1.23 -8.00 -20.59
C LEU A 154 0.07 -7.44 -21.15
N SER A 155 0.98 -8.33 -21.55
CA SER A 155 2.30 -7.99 -22.08
C SER A 155 2.77 -9.05 -23.07
N SER A 156 3.32 -8.60 -24.20
CA SER A 156 3.97 -9.49 -25.19
C SER A 156 5.34 -10.01 -24.71
N LYS A 157 5.92 -9.40 -23.67
CA LYS A 157 7.18 -9.84 -23.05
C LYS A 157 6.89 -10.71 -21.82
N ARG A 158 7.55 -11.86 -21.73
CA ARG A 158 7.47 -12.77 -20.58
C ARG A 158 8.02 -12.09 -19.33
N ALA A 159 7.35 -12.29 -18.20
CA ALA A 159 7.84 -11.81 -16.92
C ALA A 159 9.09 -12.58 -16.50
N PRO A 160 10.18 -11.93 -16.06
CA PRO A 160 11.26 -12.65 -15.42
C PRO A 160 10.73 -13.39 -14.19
N ALA A 161 11.24 -14.59 -13.93
CA ALA A 161 10.84 -15.37 -12.76
C ALA A 161 11.18 -14.59 -11.49
N PRO A 162 10.25 -14.45 -10.51
CA PRO A 162 10.54 -13.74 -9.28
C PRO A 162 11.63 -14.48 -8.49
N THR A 163 12.79 -13.84 -8.32
CA THR A 163 13.86 -14.31 -7.43
C THR A 163 13.86 -13.50 -6.14
N GLN A 164 14.40 -14.07 -5.08
CA GLN A 164 14.50 -13.42 -3.77
C GLN A 164 15.36 -12.15 -3.87
N GLY A 165 14.85 -11.02 -3.37
CA GLY A 165 15.55 -9.74 -3.41
C GLY A 165 15.45 -8.96 -4.74
N MET A 166 14.90 -9.54 -5.81
CA MET A 166 14.74 -8.83 -7.07
C MET A 166 13.58 -7.83 -6.98
N ARG A 167 13.86 -6.54 -7.20
CA ARG A 167 12.82 -5.53 -7.38
C ARG A 167 12.28 -5.61 -8.81
N LEU A 168 11.17 -6.32 -9.00
CA LEU A 168 10.52 -6.41 -10.32
C LEU A 168 9.94 -5.05 -10.73
N SER A 169 10.12 -4.69 -11.99
CA SER A 169 9.61 -3.43 -12.54
C SER A 169 8.10 -3.35 -12.43
N LEU A 170 7.60 -2.22 -11.93
CA LEU A 170 6.18 -1.90 -11.92
C LEU A 170 5.70 -1.32 -13.25
N ASN A 171 6.58 -1.06 -14.23
CA ASN A 171 6.26 -0.32 -15.46
C ASN A 171 5.52 -1.12 -16.54
N ARG A 172 5.01 -2.32 -16.22
CA ARG A 172 4.27 -3.11 -17.19
C ARG A 172 2.84 -2.57 -17.33
N MET A 173 2.37 -2.39 -18.56
CA MET A 173 1.04 -1.83 -18.83
C MET A 173 -0.04 -2.80 -18.37
N SER A 174 -0.91 -2.31 -17.50
CA SER A 174 -2.14 -3.01 -17.12
C SER A 174 -3.18 -2.76 -18.20
N VAL A 175 -3.90 -3.81 -18.61
CA VAL A 175 -5.13 -3.60 -19.37
C VAL A 175 -6.24 -3.41 -18.36
N GLY A 176 -7.03 -2.34 -18.55
CA GLY A 176 -8.33 -2.27 -17.88
C GLY A 176 -9.05 -3.59 -18.15
N GLY A 177 -9.54 -4.24 -17.10
CA GLY A 177 -10.39 -5.42 -17.28
C GLY A 177 -11.54 -5.00 -18.17
N GLY A 178 -11.53 -5.42 -19.43
CA GLY A 178 -12.62 -5.12 -20.34
C GLY A 178 -13.90 -5.70 -19.74
N ASN A 179 -14.99 -4.94 -19.78
CA ASN A 179 -16.29 -5.55 -19.64
C ASN A 179 -16.36 -6.67 -20.67
N THR A 180 -16.33 -7.90 -20.18
CA THR A 180 -16.68 -9.04 -21.02
C THR A 180 -18.14 -8.87 -21.42
N ALA A 181 -18.53 -9.35 -22.60
CA ALA A 181 -19.94 -9.41 -23.00
C ALA A 181 -20.80 -10.17 -21.97
N ALA A 182 -20.18 -11.01 -21.11
CA ALA A 182 -20.82 -11.66 -19.99
C ALA A 182 -21.16 -10.70 -18.83
N SER A 183 -20.26 -9.76 -18.48
CA SER A 183 -20.52 -8.72 -17.47
C SER A 183 -21.61 -7.74 -17.91
N ASP A 184 -21.68 -7.39 -19.20
CA ASP A 184 -22.73 -6.51 -19.72
C ASP A 184 -24.10 -7.21 -19.78
N ARG A 185 -24.14 -8.53 -20.06
CA ARG A 185 -25.37 -9.34 -19.98
C ARG A 185 -25.89 -9.48 -18.55
N ALA A 186 -25.00 -9.66 -17.58
CA ALA A 186 -25.38 -9.73 -16.17
C ALA A 186 -25.91 -8.40 -15.62
N ALA A 187 -25.42 -7.27 -16.13
CA ALA A 187 -25.92 -5.95 -15.79
C ALA A 187 -27.31 -5.68 -16.41
N LYS A 188 -27.53 -6.05 -17.68
CA LYS A 188 -28.83 -5.92 -18.36
C LYS A 188 -29.94 -6.75 -17.72
N ASN A 189 -29.64 -7.99 -17.32
CA ASN A 189 -30.64 -8.83 -16.65
C ASN A 189 -31.07 -8.29 -15.27
N LYS A 190 -30.25 -7.46 -14.61
CA LYS A 190 -30.64 -6.82 -13.34
C LYS A 190 -31.50 -5.57 -13.54
N SER A 191 -31.36 -4.85 -14.66
CA SER A 191 -32.18 -3.68 -14.97
C SER A 191 -33.57 -4.03 -15.53
N GLU A 192 -33.77 -5.24 -16.05
CA GLU A 192 -35.06 -5.72 -16.58
C GLU A 192 -35.93 -6.42 -15.53
N GLN A 193 -35.43 -6.59 -14.29
CA GLN A 193 -36.15 -7.20 -13.16
C GLN A 193 -36.42 -6.22 -12.01
N SER A 194 -36.41 -4.91 -12.26
CA SER A 194 -36.77 -3.86 -11.30
C SER A 194 -37.93 -3.02 -11.81
#